data_AF-A6Q9N3-F1
#
_entry.id   AF-A6Q9N3-F1
#
_cell.length_a   1.000
_cell.length_b   1.000
_cell.length_c   1.000
_cell.angle_alpha   90.00
_cell.angle_beta   90.00
_cell.angle_gamma   90.00
#
_symmetry.space_group_name_H-M   'P 1'
#
loop_
_entity.id
_entity.type
_entity.pdbx_description
1 polymer ?
#
loop_
_entity_poly.entity_id
_entity_poly.type
_entity_poly.pdbx_seq_one_letter_code
_entity_poly.pdbx_strand_id
1 'polypeptide(L)'
;MHNKLILAATSATLLLVTACSTNQPAFNPADTTVVSVKGKSYNIPKGAHPSPYVDDKVIEFYQKIGLKSCRKGDMTWEEEKAKEEMGIAISKGDKSIYKKLAKEGRIGCASPIASK
;
A
#
# COMPACT_ATOMS: atom_id res chain seq x y z
N MET A 1 66.81 8.51 -14.34
CA MET A 1 65.62 8.88 -15.15
C MET A 1 64.74 7.64 -15.32
N HIS A 2 63.41 7.84 -15.38
CA HIS A 2 62.29 6.87 -15.42
C HIS A 2 61.70 6.55 -14.03
N ASN A 3 60.59 7.20 -13.66
CA ASN A 3 59.17 6.91 -14.01
C ASN A 3 58.71 5.56 -13.43
N LYS A 4 57.55 5.39 -12.80
CA LYS A 4 56.39 6.23 -12.48
C LYS A 4 55.62 5.45 -11.40
N LEU A 5 55.15 6.15 -10.37
CA LEU A 5 54.16 5.65 -9.42
C LEU A 5 52.87 5.31 -10.19
N ILE A 6 52.34 4.10 -10.05
CA ILE A 6 50.96 3.78 -10.47
C ILE A 6 50.16 3.50 -9.20
N LEU A 7 49.44 4.52 -8.73
CA LEU A 7 48.35 4.35 -7.78
C LEU A 7 47.19 3.68 -8.52
N ALA A 8 46.95 2.41 -8.24
CA ALA A 8 45.70 1.75 -8.61
C ALA A 8 44.65 2.12 -7.54
N ALA A 9 43.89 3.18 -7.78
CA ALA A 9 42.68 3.48 -7.04
C ALA A 9 41.56 2.55 -7.54
N THR A 10 41.37 1.41 -6.88
CA THR A 10 40.19 0.56 -7.10
C THR A 10 39.00 1.17 -6.38
N SER A 11 38.21 1.94 -7.14
CA SER A 11 36.92 2.47 -6.71
C SER A 11 35.97 1.33 -6.38
N ALA A 12 35.74 1.09 -5.08
CA ALA A 12 34.67 0.25 -4.59
C ALA A 12 33.33 0.97 -4.82
N THR A 13 32.75 0.83 -6.00
CA THR A 13 31.36 1.20 -6.26
C THR A 13 30.45 0.29 -5.45
N LEU A 14 30.10 0.75 -4.25
CA LEU A 14 29.05 0.20 -3.42
C LEU A 14 27.70 0.44 -4.13
N LEU A 15 27.28 -0.52 -4.95
CA LEU A 15 25.93 -0.59 -5.49
C LEU A 15 24.97 -0.82 -4.32
N LEU A 16 24.50 0.27 -3.73
CA LEU A 16 23.33 0.31 -2.88
C LEU A 16 22.13 -0.08 -3.74
N VAL A 17 21.91 -1.39 -3.88
CA VAL A 17 20.59 -1.94 -4.14
C VAL A 17 19.74 -1.59 -2.93
N THR A 18 19.16 -0.39 -2.95
CA THR A 18 17.95 -0.12 -2.19
C THR A 18 16.89 -1.02 -2.80
N ALA A 19 16.87 -2.28 -2.38
CA ALA A 19 15.70 -3.12 -2.53
C ALA A 19 14.55 -2.29 -1.94
N CYS A 20 13.64 -1.85 -2.79
CA CYS A 20 12.40 -1.26 -2.37
C CYS A 20 11.65 -2.36 -1.63
N SER A 21 11.95 -2.56 -0.34
CA SER A 21 11.08 -3.30 0.57
C SER A 21 9.84 -2.44 0.73
N THR A 22 8.94 -2.53 -0.25
CA THR A 22 7.53 -2.26 -0.02
C THR A 22 7.11 -3.30 1.02
N ASN A 23 7.24 -2.98 2.31
CA ASN A 23 6.61 -3.74 3.41
C ASN A 23 5.07 -3.67 3.34
N GLN A 24 4.53 -3.40 2.16
CA GLN A 24 3.12 -3.54 1.85
C GLN A 24 2.95 -5.01 1.49
N PRO A 25 2.10 -5.74 2.21
CA PRO A 25 1.80 -7.12 1.86
C PRO A 25 1.36 -7.16 0.39
N ALA A 26 2.00 -8.06 -0.36
CA ALA A 26 1.70 -8.25 -1.75
C ALA A 26 0.24 -8.72 -1.87
N PHE A 27 -0.55 -7.98 -2.63
CA PHE A 27 -1.88 -8.41 -3.07
C PHE A 27 -1.76 -9.83 -3.64
N ASN A 28 -2.44 -10.81 -3.04
CA ASN A 28 -2.53 -12.15 -3.60
C ASN A 28 -3.68 -12.17 -4.62
N PRO A 29 -3.40 -12.14 -5.94
CA PRO A 29 -4.45 -12.10 -6.95
C PRO A 29 -5.29 -13.39 -6.98
N ALA A 30 -4.80 -14.48 -6.36
CA ALA A 30 -5.47 -15.77 -6.37
C ALA A 30 -6.63 -15.89 -5.36
N ASP A 31 -6.76 -14.97 -4.40
CA ASP A 31 -7.83 -15.00 -3.38
C ASP A 31 -8.57 -13.66 -3.28
N THR A 32 -9.20 -13.30 -4.39
CA THR A 32 -9.93 -12.03 -4.53
C THR A 32 -11.37 -12.27 -4.93
N THR A 33 -12.23 -11.31 -4.63
CA THR A 33 -13.62 -11.25 -5.08
C THR A 33 -13.86 -9.96 -5.85
N VAL A 34 -14.79 -10.02 -6.81
CA VAL A 34 -15.20 -8.84 -7.58
C VAL A 34 -16.34 -8.13 -6.85
N VAL A 35 -16.14 -6.85 -6.58
CA VAL A 35 -17.18 -5.97 -6.02
C VAL A 35 -17.47 -4.82 -6.96
N SER A 36 -18.74 -4.41 -7.04
CA SER A 36 -19.16 -3.27 -7.85
C SER A 36 -19.52 -2.09 -6.96
N VAL A 37 -18.83 -0.97 -7.16
CA VAL A 37 -19.05 0.29 -6.42
C VAL A 37 -19.22 1.41 -7.44
N LYS A 38 -20.38 2.07 -7.43
CA LYS A 38 -20.71 3.18 -8.34
C LYS A 38 -20.50 2.84 -9.83
N GLY A 39 -20.89 1.63 -10.23
CA GLY A 39 -20.78 1.17 -11.63
C GLY A 39 -19.37 0.76 -12.08
N LYS A 40 -18.37 0.82 -11.20
CA LYS A 40 -17.01 0.31 -11.46
C LYS A 40 -16.81 -1.00 -10.70
N SER A 41 -16.13 -1.95 -11.32
CA SER A 41 -15.78 -3.23 -10.71
C SER A 41 -14.34 -3.21 -10.19
N TYR A 42 -14.09 -3.86 -9.07
CA TYR A 42 -12.80 -3.90 -8.39
C TYR A 42 -12.50 -5.31 -7.91
N ASN A 43 -11.23 -5.73 -7.98
CA ASN A 43 -10.76 -6.94 -7.30
C ASN A 43 -10.28 -6.56 -5.89
N ILE A 44 -10.92 -7.11 -4.87
CA ILE A 44 -10.51 -6.93 -3.47
C ILE A 44 -10.27 -8.29 -2.81
N PRO A 45 -9.49 -8.37 -1.72
CA PRO A 45 -9.32 -9.62 -0.99
C PRO A 45 -10.65 -10.23 -0.57
N LYS A 46 -10.76 -11.56 -0.60
CA LYS A 46 -11.97 -12.26 -0.16
C LYS A 46 -12.25 -11.97 1.32
N GLY A 47 -13.50 -11.64 1.66
CA GLY A 47 -13.90 -11.26 3.02
C GLY A 47 -13.53 -9.83 3.42
N ALA A 48 -12.89 -9.06 2.53
CA ALA A 48 -12.83 -7.62 2.65
C ALA A 48 -14.09 -6.98 2.07
N HIS A 49 -14.35 -5.75 2.49
CA HIS A 49 -15.52 -4.98 2.10
C HIS A 49 -15.08 -3.62 1.57
N PRO A 50 -15.81 -3.07 0.60
CA PRO A 50 -15.63 -1.69 0.21
C PRO A 50 -15.77 -0.75 1.40
N SER A 51 -14.77 0.08 1.65
CA SER A 51 -14.92 1.19 2.57
C SER A 51 -15.93 2.18 1.96
N PRO A 52 -16.88 2.70 2.73
CA PRO A 52 -17.82 3.70 2.24
C PRO A 52 -17.13 5.03 1.88
N TYR A 53 -15.89 5.23 2.35
CA TYR A 53 -15.15 6.48 2.18
C TYR A 53 -14.19 6.40 0.98
N VAL A 54 -14.67 6.87 -0.17
CA VAL A 54 -13.92 6.86 -1.44
C VAL A 54 -13.57 8.27 -1.93
N ASP A 55 -13.21 9.17 -1.02
CA ASP A 55 -12.79 10.53 -1.38
C ASP A 55 -11.26 10.65 -1.57
N ASP A 56 -10.85 11.68 -2.31
CA ASP A 56 -9.44 11.98 -2.57
C ASP A 56 -8.62 12.19 -1.27
N LYS A 57 -9.25 12.68 -0.19
CA LYS A 57 -8.59 12.93 1.10
C LYS A 57 -8.26 11.61 1.81
N VAL A 58 -9.10 10.60 1.70
CA VAL A 58 -8.84 9.25 2.23
C VAL A 58 -7.68 8.62 1.48
N ILE A 59 -7.63 8.74 0.15
CA ILE A 59 -6.49 8.26 -0.65
C ILE A 59 -5.19 8.94 -0.23
N GLU A 60 -5.19 10.27 -0.09
CA GLU A 60 -4.01 11.00 0.40
C GLU A 60 -3.60 10.57 1.81
N PHE A 61 -4.55 10.29 2.70
CA PHE A 61 -4.28 9.75 4.02
C PHE A 61 -3.63 8.36 3.93
N TYR A 62 -4.14 7.46 3.08
CA TYR A 62 -3.61 6.11 2.87
C TYR A 62 -2.16 6.16 2.33
N GLN A 63 -1.88 7.08 1.42
CA GLN A 63 -0.52 7.34 0.94
C GLN A 63 0.41 7.85 2.06
N LYS A 64 -0.07 8.70 2.97
CA LYS A 64 0.71 9.21 4.11
C LYS A 64 1.05 8.12 5.13
N ILE A 65 0.16 7.16 5.35
CA ILE A 65 0.39 6.05 6.30
C ILE A 65 1.24 4.90 5.73
N GLY A 66 1.51 4.89 4.42
CA GLY A 66 2.48 3.99 3.79
C GLY A 66 1.96 3.18 2.60
N LEU A 67 0.68 3.30 2.24
CA LEU A 67 0.09 2.63 1.08
C LEU A 67 0.36 3.45 -0.20
N LYS A 68 1.63 3.49 -0.62
CA LYS A 68 2.10 4.35 -1.71
C LYS A 68 1.52 3.99 -3.09
N SER A 69 1.01 2.77 -3.25
CA SER A 69 0.37 2.31 -4.48
C SER A 69 -1.07 2.79 -4.65
N CYS A 70 -1.70 3.36 -3.61
CA CYS A 70 -3.02 3.98 -3.71
C CYS A 70 -2.97 5.21 -4.61
N ARG A 71 -3.89 5.31 -5.56
CA ARG A 71 -3.98 6.38 -6.56
C ARG A 71 -5.36 7.04 -6.53
N LYS A 72 -5.43 8.28 -7.02
CA LYS A 72 -6.72 8.97 -7.19
C LYS A 72 -7.64 8.14 -8.08
N GLY A 73 -8.89 7.99 -7.66
CA GLY A 73 -9.88 7.14 -8.33
C GLY A 73 -9.82 5.66 -7.97
N ASP A 74 -8.84 5.23 -7.16
CA ASP A 74 -8.90 3.93 -6.51
C ASP A 74 -10.01 3.94 -5.45
N MET A 75 -10.50 2.74 -5.15
CA MET A 75 -11.43 2.51 -4.06
C MET A 75 -10.66 1.90 -2.88
N THR A 76 -11.07 2.18 -1.65
CA THR A 76 -10.47 1.64 -0.43
C THR A 76 -11.26 0.45 0.09
N TRP A 77 -10.57 -0.57 0.60
CA TRP A 77 -11.20 -1.76 1.17
C TRP A 77 -10.66 -2.06 2.56
N GLU A 78 -11.47 -2.75 3.36
CA GLU A 78 -11.21 -3.07 4.76
C GLU A 78 -11.69 -4.50 5.05
N GLU A 79 -10.88 -5.29 5.76
CA GLU A 79 -11.34 -6.55 6.36
C GLU A 79 -12.41 -6.27 7.44
N GLU A 80 -13.42 -7.13 7.61
CA GLU A 80 -14.47 -6.92 8.64
C GLU A 80 -13.91 -6.69 10.05
N LYS A 81 -12.96 -7.53 10.48
CA LYS A 81 -12.32 -7.36 11.79
C LYS A 81 -11.52 -6.05 11.89
N ALA A 82 -10.91 -5.62 10.79
CA ALA A 82 -10.17 -4.37 10.75
C ALA A 82 -11.11 -3.17 10.93
N LYS A 83 -12.31 -3.21 10.34
CA LYS A 83 -13.35 -2.18 10.52
C LYS A 83 -13.79 -2.05 11.97
N GLU A 84 -14.02 -3.17 12.66
CA GLU A 84 -14.36 -3.17 14.09
C GLU A 84 -13.23 -2.60 14.96
N GLU A 85 -11.99 -3.05 14.72
CA GLU A 85 -10.80 -2.56 15.43
C GLU A 85 -10.57 -1.06 15.22
N MET A 86 -10.78 -0.57 14.00
CA MET A 86 -10.72 0.87 13.69
C MET A 86 -11.79 1.65 14.45
N GLY A 87 -13.03 1.18 14.46
CA GLY A 87 -14.12 1.83 15.21
C GLY A 87 -13.79 1.99 16.69
N ILE A 88 -13.30 0.91 17.33
CA ILE A 88 -12.88 0.92 18.73
C ILE A 88 -11.70 1.85 18.96
N ALA A 89 -10.64 1.75 18.15
CA ALA A 89 -9.45 2.59 18.30
C ALA A 89 -9.74 4.07 18.11
N ILE A 90 -10.55 4.42 17.09
CA ILE A 90 -10.92 5.81 16.80
C ILE A 90 -11.83 6.39 17.89
N SER A 91 -12.74 5.59 18.47
CA SER A 91 -13.52 6.03 19.64
C SER A 91 -12.65 6.38 20.85
N LYS A 92 -11.45 5.79 20.93
CA LYS A 92 -10.44 6.05 21.96
C LYS A 92 -9.41 7.12 21.54
N GLY A 93 -9.55 7.69 20.35
CA GLY A 93 -8.63 8.70 19.81
C GLY A 93 -7.34 8.14 19.20
N ASP A 94 -7.21 6.82 19.06
CA ASP A 94 -6.03 6.19 18.47
C ASP A 94 -6.13 6.14 16.93
N LYS A 95 -5.47 7.11 16.28
CA LYS A 95 -5.35 7.19 14.82
C LYS A 95 -4.22 6.33 14.26
N SER A 96 -3.35 5.76 15.11
CA SER A 96 -2.22 4.93 14.66
C SER A 96 -2.69 3.58 14.12
N ILE A 97 -3.91 3.17 14.47
CA ILE A 97 -4.55 1.93 14.02
C ILE A 97 -4.52 1.77 12.50
N TYR A 98 -4.78 2.84 11.74
CA TYR A 98 -4.73 2.79 10.28
C TYR A 98 -3.35 2.38 9.75
N LYS A 99 -2.28 2.95 10.33
CA LYS A 99 -0.91 2.62 9.95
C LYS A 99 -0.56 1.17 10.32
N LYS A 100 -1.06 0.68 11.45
CA LYS A 100 -0.90 -0.72 11.87
C LYS A 100 -1.58 -1.66 10.88
N LEU A 101 -2.87 -1.46 10.61
CA LEU A 101 -3.67 -2.32 9.73
C LEU A 101 -3.17 -2.28 8.27
N ALA A 102 -2.68 -1.13 7.80
CA ALA A 102 -2.06 -1.00 6.49
C ALA A 102 -0.78 -1.85 6.37
N LYS A 103 0.06 -1.88 7.41
CA LYS A 103 1.26 -2.74 7.45
C LYS A 103 0.89 -4.22 7.51
N GLU A 104 -0.20 -4.55 8.19
CA GLU A 104 -0.72 -5.91 8.31
C GLU A 104 -1.48 -6.36 7.05
N GLY A 105 -1.76 -5.46 6.11
CA GLY A 105 -2.48 -5.79 4.87
C GLY A 105 -3.97 -6.00 5.04
N ARG A 106 -4.54 -5.47 6.13
CA ARG A 106 -5.94 -5.64 6.48
C ARG A 106 -6.82 -4.50 5.97
N ILE A 107 -6.19 -3.46 5.46
CA ILE A 107 -6.81 -2.37 4.71
C ILE A 107 -5.93 -2.06 3.48
N GLY A 108 -6.54 -1.54 2.42
CA GLY A 108 -5.80 -1.18 1.22
C GLY A 108 -6.62 -0.42 0.20
N CYS A 109 -6.08 -0.34 -1.01
CA CYS A 109 -6.74 0.26 -2.17
C CYS A 109 -6.84 -0.76 -3.31
N ALA A 110 -7.81 -0.57 -4.19
CA ALA A 110 -7.97 -1.30 -5.43
C ALA A 110 -8.29 -0.32 -6.56
N SER A 111 -7.55 -0.44 -7.66
CA SER A 111 -7.87 0.27 -8.90
C SER A 111 -9.05 -0.40 -9.60
N PRO A 112 -9.88 0.36 -10.34
CA PRO A 112 -10.97 -0.22 -11.11
C PRO A 112 -10.42 -1.20 -12.14
N ILE A 113 -11.09 -2.33 -12.30
CA ILE A 113 -10.89 -3.23 -13.44
C ILE A 113 -11.25 -2.41 -14.67
N ALA A 114 -10.30 -2.23 -15.59
CA ALA A 114 -10.54 -1.50 -16.81
C ALA A 114 -11.78 -2.10 -17.51
N SER A 115 -12.81 -1.27 -17.71
CA SER A 115 -13.92 -1.62 -18.58
C SER A 115 -13.32 -1.81 -19.97
N LYS A 116 -13.37 -3.04 -20.49
CA LYS A 116 -13.12 -3.29 -21.91
C LYS A 116 -14.13 -2.52 -22.75
#